data_AF-A0A358R612-F1
#
_entry.id   AF-A0A358R612-F1
#
_cell.length_a   1.000
_cell.length_b   1.000
_cell.length_c   1.000
_cell.angle_alpha   90.00
_cell.angle_beta   90.00
_cell.angle_gamma   90.00
#
_symmetry.space_group_name_H-M   'P 1'
#
loop_
_entity.id
_entity.type
_entity.pdbx_description
1 polymer ?
#
loop_
_entity_poly.entity_id
_entity_poly.type
_entity_poly.pdbx_seq_one_letter_code
_entity_poly.pdbx_strand_id
1 'polypeptide(L)' 'MMIHHIAAEAYPFAKAGGLGDVVGSLPNALAEQGSPSTVWIPYYDIP' A
#
# COMPACT_ATOMS: atom_id res chain seq x y z
N MET A 1 -10.05 -14.40 2.31
CA MET A 1 -9.19 -13.87 3.38
C MET A 1 -9.01 -12.39 3.12
N MET A 2 -9.13 -11.51 4.12
CA MET A 2 -8.84 -10.08 3.95
C MET A 2 -7.40 -9.80 4.39
N ILE A 3 -6.64 -9.06 3.59
CA ILE A 3 -5.22 -8.75 3.85
C ILE A 3 -5.06 -7.24 4.11
N HIS A 4 -4.40 -6.88 5.20
CA HIS A 4 -4.08 -5.49 5.53
C HIS A 4 -2.58 -5.25 5.44
N HIS A 5 -2.18 -4.37 4.53
CA HIS A 5 -0.81 -3.90 4.39
C HIS A 5 -0.63 -2.63 5.21
N ILE A 6 0.31 -2.66 6.15
CA ILE A 6 0.68 -1.52 6.98
C ILE A 6 2.12 -1.16 6.62
N ALA A 7 2.33 0.05 6.10
CA ALA A 7 3.63 0.47 5.60
C ALA A 7 3.87 1.97 5.84
N ALA A 8 5.12 2.38 5.72
CA ALA A 8 5.51 3.80 5.74
C ALA A 8 5.37 4.46 4.36
N GLU A 9 5.30 3.68 3.27
CA GLU A 9 5.28 4.20 1.90
C GLU A 9 4.19 3.50 1.08
N ALA A 10 3.51 4.27 0.22
CA ALA A 10 2.65 3.79 -0.85
C ALA A 10 2.55 4.87 -1.95
N TYR A 11 2.88 4.52 -3.19
CA TYR A 11 2.70 5.42 -4.33
C TYR A 11 1.20 5.58 -4.67
N PRO A 12 0.70 6.79 -5.00
CA PRO A 12 1.42 8.06 -5.17
C PRO A 12 1.46 8.95 -3.92
N PHE A 13 1.04 8.44 -2.75
CA PHE A 13 0.83 9.25 -1.54
C PHE A 13 2.10 9.53 -0.74
N ALA A 14 2.95 8.51 -0.51
CA ALA A 14 4.20 8.65 0.23
C ALA A 14 5.25 7.70 -0.36
N LYS A 15 6.35 8.24 -0.88
CA LYS A 15 7.39 7.45 -1.54
C LYS A 15 8.78 8.07 -1.35
N ALA A 16 9.69 7.25 -0.83
CA ALA A 16 11.12 7.55 -0.78
C ALA A 16 11.94 6.51 -1.57
N GLY A 17 11.44 5.27 -1.69
CA GLY A 17 12.13 4.19 -2.38
C GLY A 17 11.20 3.14 -2.98
N GLY A 18 11.72 1.91 -3.15
CA GLY A 18 11.01 0.81 -3.79
C GLY A 18 9.83 0.26 -2.99
N LEU A 19 9.78 0.49 -1.68
CA LEU A 19 8.66 0.06 -0.83
C LEU A 19 7.33 0.64 -1.33
N GLY A 20 7.31 1.94 -1.67
CA GLY A 20 6.10 2.60 -2.17
C GLY A 20 5.56 1.99 -3.47
N ASP A 21 6.42 1.44 -4.33
CA ASP A 21 5.98 0.75 -5.56
C ASP A 21 5.38 -0.62 -5.24
N VAL A 22 6.02 -1.37 -4.33
CA VAL A 22 5.52 -2.68 -3.91
C VAL A 22 4.16 -2.54 -3.24
N VAL A 23 4.03 -1.63 -2.27
CA VAL A 23 2.76 -1.41 -1.56
C VAL A 23 1.71 -0.78 -2.47
N GLY A 24 2.11 0.00 -3.49
CA GLY A 24 1.20 0.55 -4.49
C GLY A 24 0.66 -0.48 -5.49
N SER A 25 1.34 -1.62 -5.70
CA SER A 25 1.00 -2.59 -6.75
C SER A 25 0.55 -3.96 -6.23
N LEU A 26 1.23 -4.51 -5.21
CA LEU A 26 0.96 -5.84 -4.67
C LEU A 26 -0.48 -6.03 -4.16
N PRO A 27 -1.10 -5.08 -3.44
CA PRO A 27 -2.47 -5.23 -2.96
C PRO A 27 -3.46 -5.45 -4.11
N ASN A 28 -3.32 -4.69 -5.21
CA ASN A 28 -4.16 -4.85 -6.39
C ASN A 28 -3.98 -6.25 -7.01
N ALA A 29 -2.74 -6.71 -7.16
CA ALA A 29 -2.45 -8.05 -7.68
C ALA A 29 -3.04 -9.17 -6.80
N LEU A 30 -3.00 -9.02 -5.47
CA LEU A 30 -3.64 -9.96 -4.54
C LEU A 30 -5.17 -9.93 -4.66
N ALA A 31 -5.76 -8.75 -4.83
CA ALA A 31 -7.20 -8.59 -5.02
C ALA A 31 -7.68 -9.27 -6.31
N GLU A 32 -6.92 -9.14 -7.40
CA GLU A 32 -7.18 -9.84 -8.67
C GLU A 32 -7.09 -11.37 -8.53
N GLN A 33 -6.28 -11.87 -7.59
CA GLN A 33 -6.17 -13.29 -7.25
C GLN A 33 -7.22 -13.77 -6.23
N GLY A 34 -8.23 -12.95 -5.92
CA GLY A 34 -9.32 -13.30 -5.00
C GLY A 34 -9.02 -13.06 -3.52
N SER A 35 -7.94 -12.36 -3.21
CA SER A 35 -7.57 -11.94 -1.85
C SER A 35 -7.77 -10.44 -1.69
N PRO A 36 -8.98 -9.97 -1.30
CA PRO A 36 -9.23 -8.54 -1.10
C PRO A 36 -8.25 -7.96 -0.09
N SER A 37 -7.73 -6.77 -0.41
CA SER A 37 -6.61 -6.17 0.30
C SER A 37 -6.80 -4.66 0.52
N THR A 38 -6.14 -4.13 1.54
CA THR A 38 -6.16 -2.68 1.85
C THR A 38 -4.76 -2.20 2.25
N VAL A 39 -4.47 -0.91 2.02
CA VAL A 39 -3.22 -0.26 2.41
C VAL A 39 -3.49 0.83 3.44
N TRP A 40 -2.67 0.85 4.49
CA TRP A 40 -2.68 1.87 5.53
C TRP A 40 -1.28 2.47 5.64
N ILE A 41 -1.21 3.79 5.50
CA ILE A 41 0.02 4.58 5.68
C ILE A 41 -0.25 5.76 6.61
N PRO A 42 0.77 6.33 7.27
CA PRO A 42 0.63 7.61 7.95
C PRO A 42 0.22 8.71 6.96
N TYR A 43 -0.58 9.67 7.43
CA TYR A 43 -0.87 10.87 6.66
C TYR A 43 0.24 11.89 6.91
N TYR A 44 1.25 11.93 6.02
CA TYR A 44 2.46 12.74 6.20
C TYR A 44 2.28 14.23 5.89
N ASP A 45 1.23 14.61 5.17
CA ASP A 45 1.00 16.01 4.74
C ASP A 45 0.42 16.92 5.86
N ILE A 46 0.45 16.46 7.11
CA ILE A 46 0.08 17.29 8.27
C ILE A 46 1.28 18.14 8.73
N PRO A 47 1.07 19.41 9.10
CA PRO A 47 2.12 20.29 9.63
C PRO A 47 2.81 19.74 10.88
#